data_AF-A0AAC9UHY8-F1
#
_entry.id   AF-A0AAC9UHY8-F1
#
_cell.length_a   1.000
_cell.length_b   1.000
_cell.length_c   1.000
_cell.angle_alpha   90.00
_cell.angle_beta   90.00
_cell.angle_gamma   90.00
#
_symmetry.space_group_name_H-M   'P 1'
#
loop_
_entity.id
_entity.type
_entity.pdbx_description
1 polymer ?
#
loop_
_entity_poly.entity_id
_entity_poly.type
_entity_poly.pdbx_seq_one_letter_code
_entity_poly.pdbx_strand_id
1 'polypeptide(L)'
;MTALKTLRTLIGYILCGLLFVWPFVILSVFALAGSTWAFNSLHSIDVAICSICHGTKLESISARSFRLSHDKRYRYQMLVIDFLARPFDGDNHCRRAHKWESKVIKLR
;
A
#
# COMPACT_ATOMS: atom_id res chain seq x y z
N MET A 1 -0.32 -11.41 23.62
CA MET A 1 0.40 -10.37 22.83
C MET A 1 -0.21 -10.07 21.45
N THR A 2 -1.22 -10.80 20.98
CA THR A 2 -1.88 -10.61 19.67
C THR A 2 -2.93 -9.50 19.70
N ALA A 3 -3.79 -9.45 20.72
CA ALA A 3 -4.88 -8.47 20.81
C ALA A 3 -4.41 -7.00 20.79
N LEU A 4 -3.37 -6.65 21.57
CA LEU A 4 -2.82 -5.30 21.61
C LEU A 4 -2.22 -4.87 20.26
N LYS A 5 -1.55 -5.79 19.56
CA LYS A 5 -1.01 -5.55 18.22
C LYS A 5 -2.14 -5.29 17.23
N THR A 6 -3.19 -6.12 17.25
CA THR A 6 -4.38 -5.94 16.41
C THR A 6 -5.08 -4.62 16.69
N LEU A 7 -5.26 -4.27 17.97
CA LEU A 7 -5.88 -3.01 18.38
C LEU A 7 -5.08 -1.80 17.89
N ARG A 8 -3.75 -1.81 18.07
CA ARG A 8 -2.86 -0.75 17.57
C ARG A 8 -2.97 -0.61 16.05
N THR A 9 -2.95 -1.72 15.31
CA THR A 9 -3.07 -1.70 13.85
C THR A 9 -4.43 -1.19 13.41
N LEU A 10 -5.52 -1.56 14.09
CA LEU A 10 -6.86 -1.06 13.82
C LEU A 10 -6.98 0.45 14.05
N ILE A 11 -6.49 0.94 15.20
CA ILE A 11 -6.42 2.38 15.50
C ILE A 11 -5.59 3.11 14.43
N GLY A 12 -4.45 2.54 14.04
CA GLY A 12 -3.61 3.05 12.97
C GLY A 12 -4.38 3.22 11.66
N TYR A 13 -5.14 2.20 11.25
CA TYR A 13 -5.98 2.27 10.04
C TYR A 13 -7.09 3.33 10.15
N ILE A 14 -7.75 3.45 11.31
CA ILE A 14 -8.79 4.47 11.52
C ILE A 14 -8.20 5.87 11.41
N LEU A 15 -7.10 6.15 12.11
CA LEU A 15 -6.44 7.46 12.07
C LEU A 15 -5.90 7.80 10.68
N CYS A 16 -5.27 6.83 10.02
CA CYS A 16 -4.80 7.00 8.64
C CYS A 16 -5.96 7.23 7.68
N GLY A 17 -7.08 6.51 7.85
CA GLY A 17 -8.29 6.71 7.06
C GLY A 17 -8.83 8.13 7.20
N LEU A 18 -8.99 8.61 8.43
CA LEU A 18 -9.46 9.98 8.69
C LEU A 18 -8.53 11.05 8.08
N LEU A 19 -7.21 10.84 8.15
CA LEU A 19 -6.22 11.80 7.66
C LEU A 19 -6.05 11.79 6.14
N PHE A 20 -6.00 10.59 5.54
CA PHE A 20 -5.56 10.42 4.16
C PHE A 20 -6.71 10.13 3.18
N VAL A 21 -7.94 9.87 3.61
CA VAL A 21 -9.04 9.53 2.68
C VAL A 21 -9.27 10.60 1.61
N TRP A 22 -9.36 11.88 2.01
CA TRP A 22 -9.59 12.97 1.08
C TRP A 22 -8.39 13.24 0.16
N PRO A 23 -7.15 13.37 0.67
CA PRO A 23 -5.96 13.41 -0.18
C PRO A 23 -5.89 12.24 -1.17
N PHE A 24 -6.19 11.02 -0.71
CA PHE A 24 -6.15 9.82 -1.54
C PHE A 24 -7.17 9.90 -2.69
N VAL A 25 -8.42 10.28 -2.40
CA VAL A 25 -9.46 10.41 -3.43
C VAL A 25 -9.07 11.46 -4.48
N ILE A 26 -8.63 12.64 -4.03
CA ILE A 26 -8.24 13.74 -4.94
C ILE A 26 -7.05 13.32 -5.82
N LEU A 27 -5.99 12.77 -5.21
CA LEU A 27 -4.81 12.32 -5.94
C LEU A 27 -5.15 11.17 -6.89
N SER A 28 -6.10 10.30 -6.55
CA SER A 28 -6.55 9.23 -7.45
C SER A 28 -7.17 9.77 -8.73
N VAL A 29 -7.96 10.85 -8.64
CA VAL A 29 -8.53 11.51 -9.84
C VAL A 29 -7.41 12.09 -10.72
N PHE A 30 -6.41 12.76 -10.14
CA PHE A 30 -5.29 13.29 -10.90
C PHE A 30 -4.40 12.18 -11.49
N ALA A 31 -4.22 11.07 -10.77
CA ALA A 31 -3.50 9.91 -11.27
C ALA A 31 -4.23 9.27 -12.46
N LEU A 32 -5.57 9.19 -12.44
CA LEU A 32 -6.37 8.74 -13.60
C LEU A 32 -6.18 9.65 -14.83
N ALA A 33 -5.94 10.94 -14.62
CA ALA A 33 -5.61 11.88 -15.69
C ALA A 33 -4.15 11.76 -16.17
N GLY A 34 -3.38 10.78 -15.69
CA GLY A 34 -2.00 10.53 -16.10
C GLY A 34 -0.94 11.32 -15.33
N SER A 35 -1.28 11.94 -14.18
CA SER A 35 -0.31 12.70 -13.39
C SER A 35 0.66 11.78 -12.63
N THR A 36 1.92 11.74 -13.07
CA THR A 36 3.00 11.00 -12.40
C THR A 36 3.25 11.49 -10.97
N TRP A 37 3.12 12.80 -10.73
CA TRP A 37 3.25 13.36 -9.38
C TRP A 37 2.18 12.79 -8.46
N ALA A 38 0.91 12.76 -8.90
CA ALA A 38 -0.18 12.25 -8.09
C ALA A 38 -0.02 10.75 -7.80
N PHE A 39 0.41 9.96 -8.79
CA PHE A 39 0.72 8.54 -8.60
C PHE A 39 1.84 8.32 -7.57
N ASN A 40 2.93 9.09 -7.65
CA ASN A 40 4.02 9.02 -6.68
C ASN A 40 3.58 9.44 -5.27
N SER A 41 2.69 10.43 -5.16
CA SER A 41 2.10 10.84 -3.89
C SER A 41 1.20 9.75 -3.29
N LEU A 42 0.36 9.08 -4.09
CA LEU A 42 -0.44 7.94 -3.65
C LEU A 42 0.44 6.80 -3.13
N HIS A 43 1.53 6.49 -3.84
CA HIS A 43 2.49 5.49 -3.39
C HIS A 43 3.15 5.87 -2.06
N SER A 44 3.52 7.14 -1.88
CA SER A 44 4.09 7.65 -0.62
C SER A 44 3.10 7.53 0.55
N ILE A 45 1.82 7.82 0.31
CA ILE A 45 0.75 7.63 1.29
C ILE A 45 0.62 6.14 1.65
N ASP A 46 0.64 5.25 0.67
CA ASP A 46 0.56 3.79 0.89
C ASP A 46 1.71 3.29 1.80
N VAL A 47 2.94 3.70 1.51
CA VAL A 47 4.12 3.39 2.34
C VAL A 47 3.99 3.96 3.75
N ALA A 48 3.51 5.20 3.90
CA ALA A 48 3.33 5.82 5.21
C ALA A 48 2.30 5.07 6.06
N ILE A 49 1.13 4.74 5.47
CA ILE A 49 0.07 3.98 6.15
C ILE A 49 0.59 2.60 6.56
N CYS A 50 1.27 1.90 5.66
CA CYS A 50 1.84 0.58 5.94
C CYS A 50 2.85 0.65 7.11
N SER A 51 3.71 1.67 7.10
CA SER A 51 4.72 1.90 8.13
C SER A 51 4.09 2.20 9.49
N ILE A 52 3.04 3.04 9.55
CA ILE A 52 2.29 3.33 10.78
C ILE A 52 1.59 2.08 11.31
N CYS A 53 0.88 1.36 10.45
CA CYS A 53 0.01 0.25 10.85
C CYS A 53 0.79 -1.02 11.22
N HIS A 54 1.92 -1.25 10.55
CA HIS A 54 2.66 -2.51 10.63
C HIS A 54 4.13 -2.36 11.06
N GLY A 55 4.65 -1.14 11.21
CA GLY A 55 6.04 -0.90 11.61
C GLY A 55 7.06 -1.30 10.55
N THR A 56 6.72 -1.19 9.26
CA THR A 56 7.60 -1.53 8.14
C THR A 56 8.66 -0.46 7.89
N LYS A 57 9.81 -0.86 7.35
CA LYS A 57 10.83 0.08 6.85
C LYS A 57 10.55 0.38 5.38
N LEU A 58 9.71 1.38 5.13
CA LEU A 58 9.40 1.91 3.78
C LEU A 58 8.73 0.90 2.81
N GLU A 59 8.09 -0.14 3.32
CA GLU A 59 7.32 -1.10 2.52
C GLU A 59 5.90 -0.58 2.26
N SER A 60 5.39 -0.67 1.03
CA SER A 60 3.99 -0.35 0.70
C SER A 60 3.02 -1.49 1.04
N ILE A 61 1.71 -1.23 1.14
CA ILE A 61 0.73 -2.30 1.34
C ILE A 61 0.74 -3.26 0.15
N SER A 62 0.94 -2.74 -1.06
CA SER A 62 1.05 -3.52 -2.29
C SER A 62 2.22 -4.51 -2.25
N ALA A 63 3.43 -4.03 -1.91
CA ALA A 63 4.60 -4.89 -1.79
C ALA A 63 4.45 -5.93 -0.67
N ARG A 64 3.92 -5.51 0.48
CA ARG A 64 3.64 -6.41 1.61
C ARG A 64 2.64 -7.51 1.24
N SER A 65 1.58 -7.16 0.52
CA SER A 65 0.54 -8.10 0.10
C SER A 65 1.11 -9.18 -0.82
N PHE A 66 2.02 -8.81 -1.73
CA PHE A 66 2.73 -9.79 -2.55
C PHE A 66 3.69 -10.65 -1.72
N ARG A 67 4.52 -10.06 -0.86
CA ARG A 67 5.50 -10.79 -0.02
C ARG A 67 4.83 -11.81 0.90
N LEU A 68 3.68 -11.46 1.45
CA LEU A 68 2.90 -12.32 2.35
C LEU A 68 1.84 -13.15 1.62
N SER A 69 1.82 -13.16 0.28
CA SER A 69 0.79 -13.83 -0.53
C SER A 69 0.73 -15.36 -0.37
N HIS A 70 1.68 -15.97 0.35
CA HIS A 70 1.62 -17.36 0.77
C HIS A 70 0.45 -17.62 1.75
N ASP A 71 0.02 -16.60 2.50
CA ASP A 71 -1.20 -16.63 3.31
C ASP A 71 -2.40 -16.19 2.47
N LYS A 72 -3.49 -16.96 2.54
CA LYS A 72 -4.75 -16.73 1.82
C LYS A 72 -5.28 -15.31 2.00
N ARG A 73 -5.19 -14.74 3.21
CA ARG A 73 -5.67 -13.38 3.47
C ARG A 73 -4.97 -12.36 2.57
N TYR A 74 -3.64 -12.41 2.55
CA TYR A 74 -2.83 -11.48 1.76
C TYR A 74 -2.90 -11.78 0.27
N ARG A 75 -3.14 -13.05 -0.10
CA ARG A 75 -3.41 -13.43 -1.49
C ARG A 75 -4.67 -12.74 -2.03
N TYR A 76 -5.78 -12.76 -1.29
CA TYR A 76 -6.99 -12.06 -1.69
C TYR A 76 -6.79 -10.54 -1.73
N GLN A 77 -6.11 -9.99 -0.72
CA GLN A 77 -5.78 -8.58 -0.69
C GLN A 77 -4.97 -8.16 -1.92
N MET A 78 -3.94 -8.93 -2.29
CA MET A 78 -3.13 -8.70 -3.48
C MET A 78 -3.97 -8.71 -4.76
N LEU A 79 -4.87 -9.68 -4.92
CA LEU A 79 -5.75 -9.77 -6.11
C LEU A 79 -6.69 -8.57 -6.22
N VAL A 80 -7.27 -8.11 -5.11
CA VAL A 80 -8.12 -6.91 -5.07
C VAL A 80 -7.32 -5.67 -5.45
N ILE A 81 -6.13 -5.51 -4.88
CA ILE A 81 -5.26 -4.36 -5.18
C ILE A 81 -4.84 -4.39 -6.66
N ASP A 82 -4.37 -5.54 -7.18
CA ASP A 82 -3.97 -5.67 -8.58
C ASP A 82 -5.15 -5.37 -9.53
N PHE A 83 -6.36 -5.81 -9.19
CA PHE A 83 -7.56 -5.50 -9.97
C PHE A 83 -7.88 -4.00 -9.99
N LEU A 84 -7.85 -3.35 -8.82
CA LEU A 84 -8.13 -1.92 -8.69
C LEU A 84 -7.02 -1.05 -9.30
N ALA A 85 -5.76 -1.49 -9.21
CA ALA A 85 -4.61 -0.77 -9.75
C ALA A 85 -4.44 -0.97 -11.27
N ARG A 86 -5.04 -2.01 -11.85
CA ARG A 86 -4.96 -2.32 -13.29
C ARG A 86 -5.20 -1.13 -14.23
N PRO A 87 -6.26 -0.29 -14.06
CA PRO A 87 -6.46 0.88 -14.92
C PRO A 87 -5.38 1.96 -14.78
N PHE A 88 -4.60 1.95 -13.69
CA PHE A 88 -3.58 2.97 -13.40
C PHE A 88 -2.16 2.52 -13.77
N ASP A 89 -1.82 1.27 -13.46
CA ASP A 89 -0.45 0.76 -13.53
C ASP A 89 -0.35 -0.55 -14.31
N GLY A 90 -1.45 -1.08 -14.84
CA GLY A 90 -1.48 -2.34 -15.59
C GLY A 90 -1.33 -3.58 -14.69
N ASP A 91 -0.99 -4.72 -15.30
CA ASP A 91 -1.06 -6.04 -14.65
C ASP A 91 0.07 -6.30 -13.65
N ASN A 92 -0.19 -7.00 -12.55
CA ASN A 92 0.80 -7.39 -11.52
C ASN A 92 1.47 -6.20 -10.79
N HIS A 93 0.69 -5.16 -10.47
CA HIS A 93 1.13 -4.00 -9.70
C HIS A 93 1.87 -4.38 -8.41
N CYS A 94 1.29 -5.24 -7.57
CA CYS A 94 1.89 -5.61 -6.28
C CYS A 94 3.25 -6.30 -6.44
N ARG A 95 3.42 -7.14 -7.47
CA ARG A 95 4.70 -7.79 -7.76
C ARG A 95 5.76 -6.78 -8.19
N ARG A 96 5.40 -5.82 -9.05
CA ARG A 96 6.32 -4.76 -9.49
C ARG A 96 6.71 -3.85 -8.34
N ALA A 97 5.75 -3.45 -7.50
CA ALA A 97 6.00 -2.67 -6.29
C ALA A 97 7.02 -3.39 -5.39
N HIS A 98 6.80 -4.67 -5.08
CA HIS A 98 7.74 -5.45 -4.28
C HIS A 98 9.15 -5.52 -4.90
N LYS A 99 9.24 -5.76 -6.22
CA LYS A 99 10.52 -5.85 -6.94
C LYS A 99 11.27 -4.51 -6.95
N TRP A 100 10.58 -3.39 -7.11
CA TRP A 100 11.18 -2.06 -7.12
C TRP A 100 11.63 -1.67 -5.70
N GLU A 101 10.74 -1.81 -4.72
CA GLU A 101 11.03 -1.50 -3.31
C GLU A 101 12.22 -2.31 -2.79
N SER A 102 12.28 -3.61 -3.10
CA SER A 102 13.39 -4.48 -2.67
C SER A 102 14.75 -4.10 -3.30
N LYS A 103 14.75 -3.36 -4.41
CA LYS A 103 15.98 -2.85 -5.04
C LYS A 103 16.43 -1.52 -4.43
N VAL A 104 15.47 -0.63 -4.17
CA VAL A 104 15.74 0.75 -3.72
C VAL A 104 15.94 0.79 -2.20
N ILE A 105 15.11 0.06 -1.47
CA ILE A 105 15.18 -0.08 -0.02
C ILE A 105 16.05 -1.30 0.25
N LYS A 106 17.37 -1.07 0.38
CA LYS A 106 18.27 -2.08 0.92
C LYS A 106 17.88 -2.31 2.38
N LEU A 107 17.02 -3.31 2.62
CA LEU A 107 16.78 -3.86 3.94
C LEU A 107 18.10 -4.48 4.42
N ARG A 108 18.95 -3.67 5.06
CA ARG A 108 20.03 -4.15 5.94
C ARG A 108 19.42 -4.68 7.23
#